data_AF-A0A7S3MVP8-F1
#
_entry.id   AF-A0A7S3MVP8-F1
#
_cell.length_a   1.000
_cell.length_b   1.000
_cell.length_c   1.000
_cell.angle_alpha   90.00
_cell.angle_beta   90.00
_cell.angle_gamma   90.00
#
_symmetry.space_group_name_H-M   'P 1'
#
loop_
_entity.id
_entity.type
_entity.pdbx_description
1 polymer ?
#
loop_
_entity_poly.entity_id
_entity_poly.type
_entity_poly.pdbx_seq_one_letter_code
_entity_poly.pdbx_strand_id
1 'polypeptide(L)'
;SLSSDFYGGNYTMDQLSKIHAMNSRERGTIKPNNAFYQKSPNEIGPTWNERKEFVNFLINESNMSPQSKEYLKKCENYVYHYQLRGFKYGLFASSAVFFFFPVIRRQTFARRTLASALPMYFFLRWGYNWGHENFWRRAKEVVVTYEVYAGVRNKFTLK
;
A
#
# COMPACT_ATOMS: atom_id res chain seq x y z
N SER A 1 -45.43 16.99 6.93
CA SER A 1 -44.33 17.93 7.23
C SER A 1 -43.15 17.12 7.74
N LEU A 2 -42.18 16.78 6.89
CA LEU A 2 -40.92 16.19 7.35
C LEU A 2 -39.97 17.36 7.66
N SER A 3 -39.71 17.57 8.95
CA SER A 3 -38.87 18.65 9.44
C SER A 3 -37.43 18.47 8.94
N SER A 4 -37.00 19.49 8.21
CA SER A 4 -35.63 19.90 7.96
C SER A 4 -34.83 19.98 9.26
N ASP A 5 -33.65 19.31 9.33
CA ASP A 5 -32.50 19.73 10.17
C ASP A 5 -31.25 18.85 10.02
N PHE A 6 -30.99 18.23 8.85
CA PHE A 6 -29.73 17.50 8.63
C PHE A 6 -28.67 18.27 7.85
N TYR A 7 -29.03 19.36 7.16
CA TYR A 7 -28.10 20.17 6.38
C TYR A 7 -28.54 21.65 6.45
N GLY A 8 -27.93 22.41 7.36
CA GLY A 8 -28.26 23.82 7.64
C GLY A 8 -27.86 24.78 6.53
N GLY A 9 -28.54 24.70 5.37
CA GLY A 9 -28.38 25.61 4.24
C GLY A 9 -29.57 25.53 3.29
N ASN A 10 -29.91 26.65 2.65
CA ASN A 10 -30.96 26.71 1.62
C ASN A 10 -30.43 26.10 0.31
N TYR A 11 -30.47 24.77 0.20
CA TYR A 11 -30.12 24.07 -1.04
C TYR A 11 -31.30 24.06 -2.01
N THR A 12 -31.05 24.30 -3.29
CA THR A 12 -32.07 24.07 -4.32
C THR A 12 -32.37 22.58 -4.45
N MET A 13 -33.57 22.20 -4.92
CA MET A 13 -33.94 20.79 -5.10
C MET A 13 -32.94 20.02 -5.98
N ASP A 14 -32.34 20.70 -6.98
CA ASP A 14 -31.28 20.13 -7.81
C ASP A 14 -30.00 19.85 -7.02
N GLN A 15 -29.60 20.75 -6.10
CA GLN A 15 -28.45 20.53 -5.22
C GLN A 15 -28.70 19.40 -4.22
N LEU A 16 -29.93 19.30 -3.67
CA LEU A 16 -30.31 18.18 -2.81
C LEU A 16 -30.30 16.86 -3.58
N SER A 17 -30.81 16.85 -4.81
CA SER A 17 -30.77 15.66 -5.67
C SER A 17 -29.33 15.25 -6.00
N LYS A 18 -28.43 16.23 -6.21
CA LYS A 18 -27.01 15.99 -6.48
C LYS A 18 -26.28 15.49 -5.24
N ILE A 19 -26.53 16.07 -4.06
CA ILE A 19 -26.00 15.59 -2.78
C ILE A 19 -26.53 14.19 -2.48
N HIS A 20 -27.82 13.94 -2.71
CA HIS A 20 -28.43 12.63 -2.56
C HIS A 20 -27.88 11.63 -3.57
N ALA A 21 -27.60 12.03 -4.81
CA ALA A 21 -26.97 11.19 -5.83
C ALA A 21 -25.50 10.89 -5.50
N MET A 22 -24.77 11.87 -4.96
CA MET A 22 -23.40 11.70 -4.46
C MET A 22 -23.35 10.80 -3.22
N ASN A 23 -24.40 10.82 -2.38
CA ASN A 23 -24.53 9.94 -1.21
C ASN A 23 -25.20 8.59 -1.53
N SER A 24 -25.96 8.48 -2.61
CA SER A 24 -26.53 7.23 -3.07
C SER A 24 -25.39 6.41 -3.67
N ARG A 25 -24.69 5.69 -2.79
CA ARG A 25 -23.76 4.65 -3.22
C ARG A 25 -24.52 3.70 -4.12
N GLU A 26 -23.97 3.39 -5.29
CA GLU A 26 -24.47 2.30 -6.11
C GLU A 26 -24.62 1.05 -5.23
N ARG A 27 -25.80 0.43 -5.26
CA ARG A 27 -26.09 -0.72 -4.39
C ARG A 27 -25.25 -1.90 -4.87
N GLY A 28 -24.20 -2.22 -4.12
CA GLY A 28 -23.34 -3.40 -4.35
C GLY A 28 -21.86 -3.04 -4.48
N THR A 29 -21.01 -4.05 -4.38
CA THR A 29 -19.57 -3.94 -4.66
C THR A 29 -19.28 -4.34 -6.10
N ILE A 30 -18.57 -3.51 -6.85
CA ILE A 30 -18.12 -3.84 -8.21
C ILE A 30 -17.08 -4.96 -8.13
N LYS A 31 -17.43 -6.15 -8.62
CA LYS A 31 -16.47 -7.24 -8.74
C LYS A 31 -15.64 -7.04 -10.01
N PRO A 32 -14.34 -7.34 -9.98
CA PRO A 32 -13.56 -7.42 -11.20
C PRO A 32 -14.10 -8.54 -12.10
N ASN A 33 -14.06 -8.32 -13.42
CA ASN A 33 -14.50 -9.32 -14.40
C ASN A 33 -13.60 -10.55 -14.45
N ASN A 34 -12.31 -10.39 -14.08
CA ASN A 34 -11.31 -11.44 -14.04
C ASN A 34 -10.66 -11.51 -12.65
N ALA A 35 -10.19 -12.69 -12.25
CA ALA A 35 -9.38 -12.84 -11.04
C ALA A 35 -8.03 -12.15 -11.23
N PHE A 36 -7.67 -11.24 -10.30
CA PHE A 36 -6.37 -10.56 -10.28
C PHE A 36 -5.20 -11.48 -9.96
N TYR A 37 -5.48 -12.65 -9.38
CA TYR A 37 -4.49 -13.68 -9.11
C TYR A 37 -5.08 -15.04 -9.48
N GLN A 38 -4.39 -15.77 -10.35
CA GLN A 38 -4.70 -17.16 -10.68
C GLN A 38 -3.53 -18.01 -10.23
N LYS A 39 -3.76 -18.85 -9.22
CA LYS A 39 -2.70 -19.64 -8.61
C LYS A 39 -2.20 -20.71 -9.59
N SER A 40 -0.96 -20.59 -10.05
CA SER A 40 -0.30 -21.69 -10.74
C SER A 40 0.14 -22.78 -9.73
N PRO A 41 0.27 -24.05 -10.13
CA PRO A 41 0.55 -25.18 -9.21
C PRO A 41 1.82 -24.99 -8.36
N ASN A 42 2.80 -24.22 -8.85
CA ASN A 42 4.09 -24.01 -8.19
C ASN A 42 4.17 -22.70 -7.39
N GLU A 43 3.12 -21.89 -7.36
CA GLU A 43 3.15 -20.59 -6.68
C GLU A 43 2.66 -20.64 -5.24
N ILE A 44 3.45 -20.03 -4.36
CA ILE A 44 3.17 -19.94 -2.93
C ILE A 44 2.12 -18.85 -2.64
N GLY A 45 1.99 -17.84 -3.51
CA GLY A 45 0.99 -16.79 -3.42
C GLY A 45 1.20 -15.67 -4.45
N PRO A 46 0.38 -14.61 -4.41
CA PRO A 46 0.44 -13.52 -5.38
C PRO A 46 1.75 -12.75 -5.27
N THR A 47 2.29 -12.38 -6.42
CA THR A 47 3.45 -11.51 -6.57
C THR A 47 3.15 -10.10 -6.08
N TRP A 48 4.20 -9.29 -5.91
CA TRP A 48 4.03 -7.89 -5.52
C TRP A 48 3.19 -7.09 -6.54
N ASN A 49 3.43 -7.31 -7.84
CA ASN A 49 2.76 -6.56 -8.89
C ASN A 49 1.25 -6.83 -8.90
N GLU A 50 0.84 -8.08 -8.77
CA GLU A 50 -0.58 -8.46 -8.71
C GLU A 50 -1.27 -7.86 -7.47
N ARG A 51 -0.60 -7.85 -6.32
CA ARG A 51 -1.11 -7.19 -5.10
C ARG A 51 -1.28 -5.69 -5.31
N LYS A 52 -0.33 -5.05 -5.98
CA LYS A 52 -0.36 -3.62 -6.28
C LYS A 52 -1.47 -3.29 -7.28
N GLU A 53 -1.63 -4.08 -8.34
CA GLU A 53 -2.71 -3.93 -9.32
C GLU A 53 -4.08 -4.06 -8.65
N PHE A 54 -4.23 -5.03 -7.75
CA PHE A 54 -5.47 -5.19 -7.00
C PHE A 54 -5.77 -3.98 -6.10
N VAL A 55 -4.78 -3.47 -5.37
CA VAL A 55 -4.98 -2.25 -4.56
C VAL A 55 -5.27 -1.04 -5.43
N ASN A 56 -4.64 -0.92 -6.60
CA ASN A 56 -4.90 0.16 -7.54
C ASN A 56 -6.33 0.12 -8.08
N PHE A 57 -6.85 -1.07 -8.39
CA PHE A 57 -8.27 -1.29 -8.69
C PHE A 57 -9.17 -0.83 -7.54
N LEU A 58 -8.84 -1.18 -6.29
CA LEU A 58 -9.62 -0.74 -5.13
C LEU A 58 -9.63 0.79 -4.98
N ILE A 59 -8.51 1.46 -5.28
CA ILE A 59 -8.42 2.92 -5.18
C ILE A 59 -9.26 3.58 -6.29
N ASN A 60 -9.11 3.15 -7.53
CA ASN A 60 -9.64 3.89 -8.68
C ASN A 60 -11.04 3.42 -9.09
N GLU A 61 -11.26 2.11 -9.21
CA GLU A 61 -12.43 1.53 -9.87
C GLU A 61 -13.49 1.01 -8.89
N SER A 62 -13.10 0.67 -7.66
CA SER A 62 -14.08 0.13 -6.71
C SER A 62 -15.03 1.21 -6.15
N ASN A 63 -16.26 0.81 -5.82
CA ASN A 63 -17.24 1.65 -5.10
C ASN A 63 -17.01 1.68 -3.57
N MET A 64 -15.76 1.48 -3.13
CA MET A 64 -15.40 1.52 -1.71
C MET A 64 -15.51 2.93 -1.12
N SER A 65 -15.68 3.02 0.20
CA SER A 65 -15.75 4.29 0.92
C SER A 65 -14.55 5.21 0.59
N PRO A 66 -14.76 6.53 0.43
CA PRO A 66 -13.67 7.47 0.15
C PRO A 66 -12.55 7.43 1.20
N GLN A 67 -12.91 7.22 2.47
CA GLN A 67 -11.96 7.10 3.57
C GLN A 67 -11.05 5.87 3.42
N SER A 68 -11.60 4.74 2.99
CA SER A 68 -10.82 3.53 2.72
C SER A 68 -9.88 3.73 1.54
N LYS A 69 -10.32 4.43 0.48
CA LYS A 69 -9.46 4.78 -0.67
C LYS A 69 -8.31 5.70 -0.25
N GLU A 70 -8.59 6.71 0.57
CA GLU A 70 -7.55 7.59 1.11
C GLU A 70 -6.56 6.83 2.01
N TYR A 71 -7.06 5.89 2.81
CA TYR A 71 -6.20 5.02 3.63
C TYR A 71 -5.28 4.15 2.78
N LEU A 72 -5.78 3.55 1.69
CA LEU A 72 -4.96 2.76 0.76
C LEU A 72 -3.89 3.63 0.07
N LYS A 73 -4.22 4.86 -0.33
CA LYS A 73 -3.23 5.83 -0.85
C LYS A 73 -2.16 6.15 0.19
N LYS A 74 -2.55 6.34 1.46
CA LYS A 74 -1.58 6.52 2.57
C LYS A 74 -0.70 5.29 2.75
N CYS A 75 -1.24 4.09 2.54
CA CYS A 75 -0.46 2.85 2.60
C CYS A 75 0.63 2.83 1.52
N GLU A 76 0.36 3.22 0.27
CA GLU A 76 1.36 3.26 -0.80
C GLU A 76 2.58 4.12 -0.43
N ASN A 77 2.35 5.25 0.23
CA ASN A 77 3.42 6.14 0.69
C ASN A 77 4.39 5.48 1.69
N TYR A 78 3.97 4.43 2.41
CA TYR A 78 4.87 3.70 3.31
C TYR A 78 6.00 2.98 2.57
N VAL A 79 5.76 2.51 1.33
CA VAL A 79 6.81 1.86 0.54
C VAL A 79 7.97 2.82 0.34
N TYR A 80 7.66 4.03 -0.14
CA TYR A 80 8.66 5.08 -0.33
C TYR A 80 9.35 5.48 0.98
N HIS A 81 8.59 5.61 2.07
CA HIS A 81 9.15 5.97 3.38
C HIS A 81 10.19 4.95 3.87
N TYR A 82 9.92 3.65 3.73
CA TYR A 82 10.86 2.60 4.13
C TYR A 82 12.04 2.45 3.17
N GLN A 83 11.84 2.67 1.87
CA GLN A 83 12.94 2.74 0.91
C GLN A 83 13.91 3.88 1.24
N LEU A 84 13.38 5.07 1.56
CA LEU A 84 14.19 6.20 2.01
C LEU A 84 14.92 5.91 3.33
N ARG A 85 14.27 5.26 4.30
CA ARG A 85 14.93 4.84 5.54
C ARG A 85 16.05 3.85 5.28
N GLY A 86 15.81 2.85 4.44
CA GLY A 86 16.83 1.90 3.98
C GLY A 86 18.01 2.61 3.34
N PHE A 87 17.75 3.60 2.47
CA PHE A 87 18.81 4.41 1.87
C PHE A 87 19.59 5.23 2.91
N LYS A 88 18.92 5.89 3.86
CA LYS A 88 19.57 6.67 4.93
C LYS A 88 20.45 5.79 5.82
N TYR A 89 19.93 4.65 6.26
CA TYR A 89 20.70 3.70 7.08
C TYR A 89 21.85 3.07 6.28
N GLY A 90 21.61 2.75 5.01
CA GLY A 90 22.61 2.25 4.09
C GLY A 90 23.76 3.25 3.88
N LEU A 91 23.45 4.52 3.61
CA LEU A 91 24.44 5.59 3.49
C LEU A 91 25.25 5.73 4.78
N PHE A 92 24.56 5.87 5.92
CA PHE A 92 25.22 6.06 7.20
C PHE A 92 26.15 4.90 7.56
N ALA A 93 25.67 3.66 7.44
CA ALA A 93 26.46 2.47 7.71
C ALA A 93 27.63 2.34 6.72
N SER A 94 27.42 2.63 5.44
CA SER A 94 28.48 2.57 4.42
C SER A 94 29.56 3.62 4.67
N SER A 95 29.18 4.85 5.01
CA SER A 95 30.12 5.91 5.41
C SER A 95 30.88 5.52 6.67
N ALA A 96 30.21 4.97 7.68
CA ALA A 96 30.86 4.51 8.90
C ALA A 96 31.90 3.41 8.61
N VAL A 97 31.55 2.44 7.77
CA VAL A 97 32.43 1.35 7.33
C VAL A 97 33.63 1.89 6.53
N PHE A 98 33.41 2.89 5.67
CA PHE A 98 34.45 3.52 4.88
C PHE A 98 35.48 4.29 5.73
N PHE A 99 35.03 5.00 6.77
CA PHE A 99 35.89 5.90 7.56
C PHE A 99 36.52 5.24 8.80
N PHE A 100 35.79 4.36 9.50
CA PHE A 100 36.20 3.91 10.84
C PHE A 100 36.81 2.50 10.87
N PHE A 101 36.60 1.66 9.85
CA PHE A 101 37.09 0.28 9.90
C PHE A 101 38.55 0.19 9.43
N PRO A 102 39.49 -0.20 10.31
CA PRO A 102 40.93 -0.17 10.00
C PRO A 102 41.32 -1.13 8.88
N VAL A 103 40.66 -2.29 8.80
CA VAL A 103 40.89 -3.29 7.74
C VAL A 103 40.58 -2.71 6.36
N ILE A 104 39.52 -1.92 6.26
CA ILE A 104 39.05 -1.35 4.99
C ILE A 104 39.83 -0.08 4.66
N ARG A 105 40.23 0.72 5.66
CA ARG A 105 41.08 1.91 5.47
C ARG A 105 42.45 1.61 4.87
N ARG A 106 42.98 0.41 5.07
CA ARG A 106 44.27 -0.04 4.51
C ARG A 106 44.19 -0.44 3.02
N GLN A 107 43.00 -0.55 2.45
CA GLN A 107 42.81 -0.96 1.06
C GLN A 107 42.86 0.24 0.09
N THR A 108 43.10 -0.05 -1.19
CA THR A 108 42.99 0.95 -2.27
C THR A 108 41.57 1.50 -2.34
N PHE A 109 41.43 2.75 -2.81
CA PHE A 109 40.15 3.47 -2.83
C PHE A 109 39.01 2.64 -3.45
N ALA A 110 39.24 2.02 -4.61
CA ALA A 110 38.22 1.21 -5.28
C ALA A 110 37.76 0.01 -4.42
N ARG A 111 38.69 -0.73 -3.80
CA ARG A 111 38.37 -1.87 -2.94
C ARG A 111 37.66 -1.43 -1.66
N ARG A 112 38.09 -0.31 -1.09
CA ARG A 112 37.45 0.32 0.07
C ARG A 112 36.00 0.71 -0.24
N THR A 113 35.75 1.36 -1.37
CA THR A 113 34.40 1.77 -1.79
C THR A 113 33.50 0.55 -1.98
N LEU A 114 33.97 -0.49 -2.67
CA LEU A 114 33.21 -1.74 -2.87
C LEU A 114 32.89 -2.44 -1.55
N ALA A 115 33.87 -2.60 -0.66
CA ALA A 115 33.65 -3.22 0.64
C ALA A 115 32.69 -2.39 1.52
N SER A 116 32.80 -1.07 1.48
CA SER A 116 31.89 -0.16 2.19
C SER A 116 30.49 -0.09 1.59
N ALA A 117 30.27 -0.56 0.36
CA ALA A 117 28.95 -0.59 -0.28
C ALA A 117 28.11 -1.80 0.15
N LEU A 118 28.70 -2.80 0.82
CA LEU A 118 27.96 -3.97 1.30
C LEU A 118 26.81 -3.59 2.26
N PRO A 119 27.03 -2.76 3.31
CA PRO A 119 25.94 -2.28 4.15
C PRO A 119 24.83 -1.57 3.35
N MET A 120 25.18 -0.75 2.36
CA MET A 120 24.20 -0.11 1.48
C MET A 120 23.28 -1.14 0.83
N TYR A 121 23.85 -2.18 0.24
CA TYR A 121 23.07 -3.24 -0.42
C TYR A 121 22.10 -3.92 0.56
N PHE A 122 22.57 -4.28 1.76
CA PHE A 122 21.71 -4.91 2.77
C PHE A 122 20.57 -4.00 3.24
N PHE A 123 20.86 -2.72 3.51
CA PHE A 123 19.85 -1.78 3.98
C PHE A 123 18.86 -1.36 2.89
N LEU A 124 19.28 -1.29 1.62
CA LEU A 124 18.37 -1.09 0.49
C LEU A 124 17.42 -2.27 0.32
N ARG A 125 17.95 -3.51 0.37
CA ARG A 125 17.13 -4.73 0.29
C ARG A 125 16.17 -4.83 1.47
N TRP A 126 16.65 -4.50 2.67
CA TRP A 126 15.80 -4.42 3.86
C TRP A 126 14.69 -3.37 3.68
N GLY A 127 15.02 -2.15 3.27
CA GLY A 127 14.04 -1.07 3.06
C GLY A 127 13.00 -1.43 2.00
N TYR A 128 13.44 -2.08 0.91
CA TYR A 128 12.55 -2.62 -0.11
C TYR A 128 11.61 -3.67 0.48
N ASN A 129 12.12 -4.76 1.05
CA ASN A 129 11.28 -5.86 1.57
C ASN A 129 10.32 -5.35 2.64
N TRP A 130 10.82 -4.53 3.57
CA TRP A 130 10.03 -4.04 4.68
C TRP A 130 8.96 -3.04 4.25
N GLY A 131 9.25 -2.18 3.28
CA GLY A 131 8.24 -1.28 2.70
C GLY A 131 7.07 -2.04 2.08
N HIS A 132 7.37 -3.05 1.25
CA HIS A 132 6.38 -3.87 0.57
C HIS A 132 5.55 -4.74 1.54
N GLU A 133 6.19 -5.35 2.55
CA GLU A 133 5.49 -6.11 3.57
C GLU A 133 4.57 -5.24 4.43
N ASN A 134 5.04 -4.06 4.87
CA ASN A 134 4.23 -3.17 5.70
C ASN A 134 3.05 -2.59 4.94
N PHE A 135 3.24 -2.24 3.67
CA PHE A 135 2.14 -1.88 2.78
C PHE A 135 1.09 -2.98 2.76
N TRP A 136 1.50 -4.22 2.48
CA TRP A 136 0.55 -5.32 2.31
C TRP A 136 -0.17 -5.66 3.61
N ARG A 137 0.54 -5.68 4.74
CA ARG A 137 -0.08 -5.93 6.06
C ARG A 137 -1.20 -4.94 6.37
N ARG A 138 -1.01 -3.65 6.04
CA ARG A 138 -2.01 -2.60 6.27
C ARG A 138 -3.14 -2.63 5.25
N ALA A 139 -2.82 -2.81 3.97
CA ALA A 139 -3.81 -2.92 2.92
C ALA A 139 -4.71 -4.16 3.10
N LYS A 140 -4.18 -5.24 3.68
CA LYS A 140 -4.88 -6.51 3.88
C LYS A 140 -6.19 -6.37 4.66
N GLU A 141 -6.26 -5.51 5.67
CA GLU A 141 -7.49 -5.33 6.45
C GLU A 141 -8.63 -4.77 5.60
N VAL A 142 -8.33 -3.76 4.79
CA VAL A 142 -9.29 -3.14 3.87
C VAL A 142 -9.66 -4.09 2.74
N VAL A 143 -8.68 -4.80 2.18
CA VAL A 143 -8.85 -5.84 1.16
C VAL A 143 -9.78 -6.95 1.66
N VAL A 144 -9.51 -7.52 2.82
CA VAL A 144 -10.33 -8.63 3.37
C VAL A 144 -11.75 -8.17 3.65
N THR A 145 -11.90 -6.96 4.17
CA THR A 145 -13.21 -6.36 4.39
C THR A 145 -13.98 -6.22 3.08
N TYR A 146 -13.32 -5.75 2.01
CA TYR A 146 -13.89 -5.68 0.68
C TYR A 146 -14.33 -7.04 0.13
N GLU A 147 -13.46 -8.05 0.22
CA GLU A 147 -13.73 -9.41 -0.25
C GLU A 147 -14.94 -10.03 0.46
N VAL A 148 -15.10 -9.76 1.77
CA VAL A 148 -16.25 -10.20 2.56
C VAL A 148 -17.53 -9.50 2.12
N TYR A 149 -17.50 -8.18 1.93
CA TYR A 149 -18.68 -7.44 1.44
C TYR A 149 -19.05 -7.82 0.01
N ALA A 150 -18.05 -8.13 -0.82
CA ALA A 150 -18.26 -8.65 -2.16
C ALA A 150 -18.72 -10.13 -2.16
N GLY A 151 -18.73 -10.81 -1.02
CA GLY A 151 -19.09 -12.23 -0.94
C GLY A 151 -18.12 -13.14 -1.71
N VAL A 152 -16.88 -12.68 -1.96
CA VAL A 152 -15.79 -13.48 -2.56
C VAL A 152 -15.13 -14.33 -1.48
N ARG A 153 -15.13 -13.86 -0.23
CA ARG A 153 -14.55 -14.57 0.91
C ARG A 153 -15.59 -14.81 2.00
N ASN A 154 -15.65 -16.06 2.50
CA ASN A 154 -16.53 -16.42 3.61
C ASN A 154 -16.04 -15.79 4.92
N LYS A 155 -16.96 -15.17 5.68
CA LYS A 155 -16.70 -14.52 6.99
C LYS A 155 -15.97 -15.41 7.99
N PHE A 156 -16.16 -16.73 7.90
CA PHE A 156 -15.56 -17.73 8.80
C PHE A 156 -14.07 -18.03 8.54
N THR A 157 -13.44 -17.42 7.53
CA THR A 157 -12.02 -17.60 7.18
C THR A 157 -11.11 -16.49 7.71
N LEU A 158 -11.58 -15.69 8.66
CA LEU A 158 -10.79 -14.75 9.46
C LEU A 158 -10.05 -15.54 10.55
N LYS A 159 -9.00 -16.26 10.17
CA LYS A 159 -7.99 -16.79 11.10
C LYS A 159 -6.64 -16.18 10.79
#